data_AF-A0A5C9BCS4-F1
#
_entry.id   AF-A0A5C9BCS4-F1
#
_cell.length_a   1.000
_cell.length_b   1.000
_cell.length_c   1.000
_cell.angle_alpha   90.00
_cell.angle_beta   90.00
_cell.angle_gamma   90.00
#
_symmetry.space_group_name_H-M   'P 1'
#
loop_
_entity.id
_entity.type
_entity.pdbx_description
1 polymer ?
#
loop_
_entity_poly.entity_id
_entity_poly.type
_entity_poly.pdbx_seq_one_letter_code
_entity_poly.pdbx_strand_id
1 'polypeptide(L)'
;MPQQREMTPEQYAALEPDKALFTMRIIAGALIGGVVMFAGVASVVVFSQVPAAQPGGQPPAGPQNGSEILMYLAMALAAVAAVMSFVVSNLVSAAGVKGVARMAQDGTATGPKELFGRLLAVAQTKMIIAMALVEGAAFFNLIAFISTKSLIPPAVVGALLLVMTIHFPTKLKLARWLEDQQRFLS
;
A
#
# COMPACT_ATOMS: atom_id res chain seq x y z
N MET A 1 -36.48 16.46 11.27
CA MET A 1 -35.62 15.52 10.52
C MET A 1 -35.13 16.23 9.28
N PRO A 2 -33.83 16.53 9.14
CA PRO A 2 -33.31 17.08 7.90
C PRO A 2 -33.51 16.05 6.78
N GLN A 3 -34.12 16.44 5.67
CA GLN A 3 -34.25 15.58 4.49
C GLN A 3 -32.84 15.22 4.01
N GLN A 4 -32.52 13.92 4.01
CA GLN A 4 -31.33 13.41 3.32
C GLN A 4 -31.42 13.80 1.85
N ARG A 5 -30.64 14.80 1.43
CA ARG A 5 -30.50 15.11 0.01
C ARG A 5 -29.60 14.04 -0.58
N GLU A 6 -30.20 13.01 -1.15
CA GLU A 6 -29.51 12.11 -2.07
C GLU A 6 -28.86 12.97 -3.17
N MET A 7 -27.56 12.76 -3.41
CA MET A 7 -26.85 13.43 -4.49
C MET A 7 -27.45 12.98 -5.81
N THR A 8 -27.89 13.93 -6.64
CA THR A 8 -28.40 13.56 -7.96
C THR A 8 -27.27 12.95 -8.80
N PRO A 9 -27.57 12.05 -9.76
CA PRO A 9 -26.56 11.48 -10.65
C PRO A 9 -25.70 12.55 -11.36
N GLU A 10 -26.30 13.69 -11.67
CA GLU A 10 -25.62 14.85 -12.26
C GLU A 10 -24.60 15.49 -11.30
N GLN A 11 -24.95 15.63 -10.01
CA GLN A 11 -24.03 16.12 -8.99
C GLN A 11 -22.87 15.14 -8.79
N TYR A 12 -23.13 13.83 -8.84
CA TYR A 12 -22.09 12.81 -8.75
C TYR A 12 -21.13 12.86 -9.95
N ALA A 13 -21.66 13.00 -11.16
CA ALA A 13 -20.86 13.14 -12.38
C ALA A 13 -19.95 14.39 -12.35
N ALA A 14 -20.45 15.50 -11.79
CA ALA A 14 -19.70 16.76 -11.67
C ALA A 14 -18.51 16.71 -10.69
N LEU A 15 -18.40 15.65 -9.89
CA LEU A 15 -17.30 15.43 -8.93
C LEU A 15 -16.12 14.68 -9.54
N GLU A 16 -16.27 14.22 -10.80
CA GLU A 16 -15.25 13.50 -11.55
C GLU A 16 -14.55 12.36 -10.76
N PRO A 17 -15.29 11.50 -10.03
CA PRO A 17 -14.70 10.46 -9.18
C PRO A 17 -13.85 9.45 -9.98
N ASP A 18 -14.14 9.31 -11.28
CA ASP A 18 -13.35 8.50 -12.20
C ASP A 18 -11.92 9.04 -12.37
N LYS A 19 -11.70 10.36 -12.34
CA LYS A 19 -10.35 10.94 -12.43
C LYS A 19 -9.53 10.60 -11.18
N ALA A 20 -10.11 10.78 -9.99
CA ALA A 20 -9.45 10.42 -8.73
C ALA A 20 -9.11 8.92 -8.69
N LEU A 21 -10.04 8.06 -9.10
CA LEU A 21 -9.79 6.62 -9.20
C LEU A 21 -8.67 6.28 -10.19
N PHE A 22 -8.62 6.95 -11.33
CA PHE A 22 -7.56 6.74 -12.31
C PHE A 22 -6.19 7.10 -11.72
N THR A 23 -6.08 8.23 -11.03
CA THR A 23 -4.86 8.61 -10.31
C THR A 23 -4.48 7.58 -9.24
N MET A 24 -5.44 7.11 -8.44
CA MET A 24 -5.21 6.07 -7.43
C MET A 24 -4.66 4.78 -8.06
N ARG A 25 -5.19 4.36 -9.21
CA ARG A 25 -4.75 3.15 -9.94
C ARG A 25 -3.35 3.30 -10.51
N ILE A 26 -2.99 4.48 -11.04
CA ILE A 26 -1.63 4.77 -11.50
C ILE A 26 -0.66 4.63 -10.33
N ILE A 27 -0.97 5.25 -9.19
CA ILE A 27 -0.10 5.18 -8.00
C ILE A 27 0.04 3.74 -7.52
N ALA A 28 -1.08 3.03 -7.35
CA ALA A 28 -1.05 1.62 -6.92
C ALA A 28 -0.26 0.73 -7.90
N GLY A 29 -0.45 0.92 -9.21
CA GLY A 29 0.29 0.22 -10.24
C GLY A 29 1.78 0.54 -10.22
N ALA A 30 2.16 1.79 -9.99
CA ALA A 30 3.56 2.21 -9.88
C ALA A 30 4.26 1.56 -8.66
N LEU A 31 3.60 1.53 -7.49
CA LEU A 31 4.15 0.91 -6.28
C LEU A 31 4.34 -0.61 -6.47
N ILE A 32 3.34 -1.30 -7.04
CA ILE A 32 3.44 -2.74 -7.35
C ILE A 32 4.55 -2.98 -8.40
N GLY A 33 4.57 -2.17 -9.46
CA GLY A 33 5.54 -2.27 -10.54
C GLY A 33 6.97 -2.06 -10.05
N GLY A 34 7.19 -1.13 -9.12
CA GLY A 34 8.49 -0.90 -8.48
C GLY A 34 9.01 -2.13 -7.75
N VAL A 35 8.17 -2.79 -6.94
CA VAL A 35 8.53 -4.04 -6.25
C VAL A 35 8.84 -5.16 -7.24
N VAL A 36 8.02 -5.34 -8.29
CA VAL A 36 8.23 -6.38 -9.31
C VAL A 36 9.52 -6.14 -10.09
N MET A 37 9.78 -4.91 -10.51
CA MET A 37 11.00 -4.53 -11.21
C MET A 37 12.24 -4.80 -10.34
N PHE A 38 12.20 -4.39 -9.07
CA PHE A 38 13.31 -4.63 -8.15
C PHE A 38 13.51 -6.12 -7.84
N ALA A 39 12.43 -6.91 -7.79
CA ALA A 39 12.53 -8.37 -7.67
C ALA A 39 13.26 -8.99 -8.86
N GLY A 40 13.02 -8.49 -10.08
CA GLY A 40 13.77 -8.86 -11.28
C GLY A 40 15.26 -8.55 -11.15
N VAL A 41 15.60 -7.32 -10.72
CA VAL A 41 17.00 -6.92 -10.49
C VAL A 41 17.66 -7.79 -9.42
N ALA A 42 16.99 -7.99 -8.28
CA ALA A 42 17.48 -8.83 -7.19
C ALA A 42 17.75 -10.26 -7.65
N SER A 43 16.86 -10.83 -8.46
CA SER A 43 17.03 -12.16 -9.06
C SER A 43 18.26 -12.23 -9.96
N VAL A 44 18.44 -11.26 -10.86
CA VAL A 44 19.63 -11.19 -11.72
C VAL A 44 20.90 -11.08 -10.87
N VAL A 45 20.91 -10.24 -9.84
CA VAL A 45 22.07 -10.09 -8.94
C VAL A 45 22.40 -11.39 -8.23
N VAL A 46 21.42 -12.14 -7.73
CA VAL A 46 21.66 -13.40 -7.02
C VAL A 46 22.14 -14.51 -7.97
N PHE A 47 21.50 -14.64 -9.14
CA PHE A 47 21.77 -15.75 -10.07
C PHE A 47 22.97 -15.50 -11.01
N SER A 48 23.39 -14.25 -11.22
CA SER A 48 24.57 -13.92 -12.05
C SER A 48 25.90 -14.02 -11.32
N GLN A 49 25.89 -14.17 -9.99
CA GLN A 49 27.12 -14.33 -9.22
C GLN A 49 27.76 -15.69 -9.54
N VAL A 50 28.75 -15.66 -10.44
CA VAL A 50 29.64 -16.80 -10.66
C VAL A 50 30.30 -17.12 -9.32
N PRO A 51 30.25 -18.39 -8.85
CA PRO A 51 30.96 -18.77 -7.63
C PRO A 51 32.42 -18.35 -7.78
N ALA A 52 32.86 -17.36 -6.99
CA ALA A 52 34.25 -16.97 -6.98
C ALA A 52 35.04 -18.22 -6.62
N ALA A 53 35.86 -18.72 -7.55
CA ALA A 53 36.73 -19.85 -7.29
C ALA A 53 37.61 -19.47 -6.11
N GLN A 54 37.37 -20.09 -4.94
CA GLN A 54 38.15 -19.79 -3.75
C GLN A 54 39.59 -20.25 -4.01
N PRO A 55 40.57 -19.33 -3.98
CA PRO A 55 41.97 -19.70 -4.16
C PRO A 55 42.36 -20.66 -3.04
N GLY A 56 42.83 -21.86 -3.40
CA GLY A 56 43.36 -22.83 -2.44
C GLY A 56 42.42 -23.98 -2.05
N GLY A 57 41.30 -24.19 -2.74
CA GLY A 57 40.48 -25.40 -2.55
C GLY A 57 39.84 -25.52 -1.16
N GLN A 58 39.75 -24.42 -0.42
CA GLN A 58 39.00 -24.40 0.82
C GLN A 58 37.52 -24.70 0.50
N PRO A 59 36.89 -25.60 1.27
CA PRO A 59 35.47 -25.84 1.11
C PRO A 59 34.72 -24.52 1.33
N PRO A 60 33.64 -24.26 0.58
CA PRO A 60 32.86 -23.04 0.74
C PRO A 60 32.53 -22.88 2.21
N ALA A 61 32.91 -21.72 2.78
CA ALA A 61 32.57 -21.38 4.15
C ALA A 61 31.08 -21.67 4.34
N GLY A 62 30.77 -22.54 5.30
CA GLY A 62 29.40 -22.95 5.59
C GLY A 62 28.51 -21.73 5.86
N PRO A 63 27.19 -21.93 5.96
CA PRO A 63 26.23 -20.85 6.19
C PRO A 63 26.74 -19.88 7.26
N GLN A 64 27.03 -18.64 6.88
CA GLN A 64 27.45 -17.64 7.86
C GLN A 64 26.22 -17.36 8.72
N ASN A 65 26.27 -17.74 10.00
CA ASN A 65 25.18 -17.61 10.97
C ASN A 65 24.55 -16.20 11.01
N GLY A 66 25.28 -15.15 10.60
CA GLY A 66 24.74 -13.78 10.51
C GLY A 66 23.68 -13.58 9.42
N SER A 67 23.64 -14.42 8.38
CA SER A 67 22.66 -14.32 7.29
C SER A 67 21.25 -14.73 7.71
N GLU A 68 21.11 -15.61 8.69
CA GLU A 68 19.81 -16.08 9.17
C GLU A 68 19.04 -15.00 9.93
N ILE A 69 19.74 -14.20 10.74
CA ILE A 69 19.13 -13.11 11.53
C ILE A 69 18.45 -12.10 10.60
N LEU A 70 19.09 -11.76 9.47
CA LEU A 70 18.52 -10.83 8.50
C LEU A 70 17.22 -11.37 7.88
N MET A 71 17.18 -12.67 7.59
CA MET A 71 15.99 -13.33 7.05
C MET A 71 14.83 -13.31 8.06
N TYR A 72 15.07 -13.66 9.33
CA TYR A 72 14.04 -13.59 10.38
C TYR A 72 13.52 -12.17 10.59
N LEU A 73 14.42 -11.17 10.58
CA LEU A 73 14.04 -9.77 10.67
C LEU A 73 13.17 -9.34 9.49
N ALA A 74 13.50 -9.78 8.27
CA ALA A 74 12.73 -9.47 7.07
C ALA A 74 11.31 -10.07 7.10
N MET A 75 11.18 -11.30 7.59
CA MET A 75 9.87 -11.94 7.79
C MET A 75 9.06 -11.25 8.89
N ALA A 76 9.69 -10.90 10.01
CA ALA A 76 9.03 -10.17 11.09
C ALA A 76 8.53 -8.80 10.61
N LEU A 77 9.35 -8.07 9.87
CA LEU A 77 8.97 -6.78 9.28
C LEU A 77 7.82 -6.94 8.29
N ALA A 78 7.82 -7.99 7.46
CA ALA A 78 6.72 -8.28 6.55
C ALA A 78 5.40 -8.52 7.29
N ALA A 79 5.41 -9.34 8.34
CA ALA A 79 4.23 -9.61 9.15
C ALA A 79 3.70 -8.33 9.82
N VAL A 80 4.58 -7.54 10.44
CA VAL A 80 4.21 -6.29 11.10
C VAL A 80 3.68 -5.27 10.10
N ALA A 81 4.36 -5.07 8.97
CA ALA A 81 3.94 -4.12 7.95
C ALA A 81 2.59 -4.49 7.33
N ALA A 82 2.35 -5.79 7.09
CA ALA A 82 1.06 -6.28 6.59
C ALA A 82 -0.08 -6.02 7.57
N VAL A 83 0.13 -6.16 8.89
CA VAL A 83 -0.89 -5.81 9.90
C VAL A 83 -1.06 -4.28 9.99
N MET A 84 0.06 -3.56 10.06
CA MET A 84 0.06 -2.10 10.21
C MET A 84 -0.54 -1.38 8.99
N SER A 85 -0.48 -1.96 7.79
CA SER A 85 -1.12 -1.39 6.60
C SER A 85 -2.64 -1.23 6.78
N PHE A 86 -3.30 -2.13 7.51
CA PHE A 86 -4.72 -2.02 7.82
C PHE A 86 -4.97 -1.06 9.00
N VAL A 87 -4.17 -1.14 10.06
CA VAL A 87 -4.36 -0.33 11.27
C VAL A 87 -4.13 1.15 10.98
N VAL A 88 -2.97 1.48 10.42
CA VAL A 88 -2.57 2.87 10.17
C VAL A 88 -3.50 3.51 9.13
N SER A 89 -3.84 2.78 8.07
CA SER A 89 -4.73 3.31 7.04
C SER A 89 -6.14 3.59 7.58
N ASN A 90 -6.68 2.73 8.44
CA ASN A 90 -7.96 2.97 9.09
C ASN A 90 -7.90 4.17 10.06
N LEU A 91 -6.81 4.32 10.82
CA LEU A 91 -6.63 5.48 11.71
C LEU A 91 -6.56 6.79 10.93
N VAL A 92 -5.80 6.84 9.83
CA VAL A 92 -5.70 8.02 8.96
C VAL A 92 -7.04 8.33 8.32
N SER A 93 -7.77 7.31 7.86
CA SER A 93 -9.13 7.48 7.32
C SER A 93 -10.08 8.09 8.35
N ALA A 94 -10.09 7.56 9.57
CA ALA A 94 -10.96 8.04 10.64
C ALA A 94 -10.62 9.49 11.03
N ALA A 95 -9.33 9.81 11.17
CA ALA A 95 -8.88 11.18 11.45
C ALA A 95 -9.25 12.16 10.32
N GLY A 96 -9.05 11.75 9.07
CA GLY A 96 -9.40 12.55 7.89
C GLY A 96 -10.90 12.82 7.79
N VAL A 97 -11.73 11.79 7.96
CA VAL A 97 -13.21 11.93 7.94
C VAL A 97 -13.69 12.82 9.08
N LYS A 98 -13.15 12.66 10.30
CA LYS A 98 -13.47 13.54 11.43
C LYS A 98 -13.12 15.00 11.13
N GLY A 99 -12.01 15.24 10.42
CA GLY A 99 -11.64 16.57 9.93
C GLY A 99 -12.68 17.14 8.97
N VAL A 100 -13.12 16.35 7.99
CA VAL A 100 -14.17 16.76 7.04
C VAL A 100 -15.51 17.01 7.74
N ALA A 101 -15.88 16.18 8.72
CA ALA A 101 -17.10 16.34 9.51
C ALA A 101 -17.11 17.67 10.29
N ARG A 102 -15.98 18.01 10.94
CA ARG A 102 -15.83 19.29 11.64
C ARG A 102 -15.98 20.47 10.68
N MET A 103 -15.37 20.40 9.50
CA MET A 103 -15.51 21.47 8.49
C MET A 103 -16.97 21.68 8.06
N ALA A 104 -17.74 20.59 7.94
CA ALA A 104 -19.17 20.67 7.63
C ALA A 104 -19.97 21.31 8.78
N GLN A 105 -19.65 20.94 10.04
CA GLN A 105 -20.32 21.49 11.23
C GLN A 105 -20.00 22.97 11.45
N ASP A 106 -18.75 23.36 11.26
CA ASP A 106 -18.28 24.73 11.46
C ASP A 106 -18.69 25.67 10.30
N GLY A 107 -19.32 25.13 9.24
CA GLY A 107 -19.70 25.90 8.05
C GLY A 107 -18.50 26.43 7.25
N THR A 108 -17.30 25.88 7.47
CA THR A 108 -16.06 26.32 6.80
C THR A 108 -15.91 25.73 5.41
N ALA A 109 -16.63 24.65 5.10
CA ALA A 109 -16.70 24.12 3.75
C ALA A 109 -17.67 24.92 2.87
N THR A 110 -17.20 25.30 1.68
CA THR A 110 -17.94 26.14 0.72
C THR A 110 -19.11 25.42 0.03
N GLY A 111 -19.25 24.11 0.22
CA GLY A 111 -20.40 23.34 -0.22
C GLY A 111 -20.15 21.83 -0.34
N PRO A 112 -21.15 21.06 -0.79
CA PRO A 112 -21.08 19.60 -0.90
C PRO A 112 -19.95 19.10 -1.81
N LYS A 113 -19.61 19.86 -2.86
CA LYS A 113 -18.53 19.53 -3.79
C LYS A 113 -17.15 19.53 -3.12
N GLU A 114 -16.89 20.51 -2.25
CA GLU A 114 -15.62 20.60 -1.53
C GLU A 114 -15.48 19.46 -0.52
N LEU A 115 -16.53 19.18 0.26
CA LEU A 115 -16.55 18.09 1.23
C LEU A 115 -16.26 16.74 0.56
N PHE A 116 -16.89 16.48 -0.59
CA PHE A 116 -16.67 15.26 -1.34
C PHE A 116 -15.24 15.16 -1.91
N GLY A 117 -14.70 16.26 -2.45
CA GLY A 117 -13.31 16.32 -2.91
C GLY A 117 -12.31 16.00 -1.78
N ARG A 118 -12.58 16.48 -0.56
CA ARG A 118 -11.78 16.16 0.63
C ARG A 118 -11.90 14.70 1.04
N LEU A 119 -13.09 14.10 0.97
CA LEU A 119 -13.26 12.66 1.22
C LEU A 119 -12.49 11.80 0.21
N LEU A 120 -12.50 12.15 -1.07
CA LEU A 120 -11.68 11.49 -2.08
C LEU A 120 -10.18 11.57 -1.76
N ALA A 121 -9.71 12.75 -1.32
CA ALA A 121 -8.32 12.92 -0.89
C ALA A 121 -7.96 12.07 0.34
N VAL A 122 -8.90 11.90 1.28
CA VAL A 122 -8.72 10.99 2.43
C VAL A 122 -8.63 9.54 1.97
N ALA A 123 -9.50 9.10 1.05
CA ALA A 123 -9.45 7.74 0.49
C ALA A 123 -8.12 7.47 -0.23
N GLN A 124 -7.63 8.44 -1.00
CA GLN A 124 -6.35 8.34 -1.72
C GLN A 124 -5.18 8.23 -0.74
N THR A 125 -5.12 9.12 0.25
CA THR A 125 -4.06 9.14 1.28
C THR A 125 -4.05 7.82 2.06
N LYS A 126 -5.22 7.32 2.47
CA LYS A 126 -5.38 6.03 3.13
C LYS A 126 -4.73 4.90 2.32
N MET A 127 -5.05 4.82 1.03
CA MET A 127 -4.54 3.78 0.14
C MET A 127 -3.03 3.90 -0.05
N ILE A 128 -2.50 5.10 -0.27
CA ILE A 128 -1.05 5.33 -0.44
C ILE A 128 -0.29 4.84 0.79
N ILE A 129 -0.74 5.21 2.00
CA ILE A 129 -0.08 4.80 3.24
C ILE A 129 -0.11 3.28 3.43
N ALA A 130 -1.27 2.64 3.17
CA ALA A 130 -1.38 1.19 3.25
C ALA A 130 -0.39 0.48 2.30
N MET A 131 -0.32 0.95 1.05
CA MET A 131 0.55 0.37 0.02
C MET A 131 2.03 0.59 0.31
N ALA A 132 2.41 1.79 0.76
CA ALA A 132 3.80 2.15 1.05
C ALA A 132 4.39 1.33 2.22
N LEU A 133 3.59 1.01 3.24
CA LEU A 133 4.03 0.14 4.34
C LEU A 133 4.38 -1.26 3.84
N VAL A 134 3.52 -1.85 3.01
CA VAL A 134 3.71 -3.19 2.45
C VAL A 134 4.86 -3.21 1.44
N GLU A 135 4.96 -2.18 0.60
CA GLU A 135 6.05 -1.97 -0.36
C GLU A 135 7.41 -1.91 0.35
N GLY A 136 7.55 -1.11 1.42
CA GLY A 136 8.79 -1.01 2.17
C GLY A 136 9.25 -2.36 2.73
N ALA A 137 8.33 -3.17 3.25
CA ALA A 137 8.64 -4.52 3.70
C ALA A 137 9.01 -5.47 2.56
N ALA A 138 8.40 -5.32 1.38
CA ALA A 138 8.73 -6.11 0.19
C ALA A 138 10.16 -5.78 -0.29
N PHE A 139 10.53 -4.51 -0.38
CA PHE A 139 11.91 -4.10 -0.70
C PHE A 139 12.92 -4.64 0.31
N PHE A 140 12.61 -4.58 1.60
CA PHE A 140 13.49 -5.14 2.62
C PHE A 140 13.69 -6.65 2.47
N ASN A 141 12.64 -7.40 2.12
CA ASN A 141 12.77 -8.83 1.82
C ASN A 141 13.58 -9.10 0.55
N LEU A 142 13.50 -8.25 -0.47
CA LEU A 142 14.34 -8.35 -1.66
C LEU A 142 15.82 -8.05 -1.36
N ILE A 143 16.10 -7.11 -0.44
CA ILE A 143 17.47 -6.89 0.07
C ILE A 143 17.95 -8.15 0.82
N ALA A 144 17.12 -8.71 1.70
CA ALA A 144 17.45 -9.95 2.40
C ALA A 144 17.68 -11.12 1.43
N PHE A 145 16.93 -11.21 0.32
CA PHE A 145 17.18 -12.18 -0.74
C PHE A 145 18.59 -12.04 -1.32
N ILE A 146 18.98 -10.82 -1.69
CA ILE A 146 20.31 -10.54 -2.25
C ILE A 146 21.42 -10.92 -1.26
N SER A 147 21.25 -10.60 0.02
CA SER A 147 22.26 -10.85 1.05
C SER A 147 22.37 -12.31 1.47
N THR A 148 21.24 -13.02 1.56
CA THR A 148 21.19 -14.40 2.11
C THR A 148 21.19 -15.46 1.03
N LYS A 149 20.82 -15.10 -0.22
CA LYS A 149 20.59 -16.02 -1.35
C LYS A 149 19.53 -17.09 -1.07
N SER A 150 18.73 -16.94 -0.01
CA SER A 150 17.63 -17.82 0.34
C SER A 150 16.41 -17.57 -0.54
N LEU A 151 15.67 -18.62 -0.90
CA LEU A 151 14.43 -18.48 -1.66
C LEU A 151 13.21 -18.11 -0.79
N ILE A 152 13.38 -18.05 0.54
CA ILE A 152 12.30 -17.70 1.46
C ILE A 152 11.85 -16.22 1.30
N PRO A 153 12.75 -15.21 1.31
CA PRO A 153 12.33 -13.81 1.18
C PRO A 153 11.56 -13.50 -0.11
N PRO A 154 11.92 -14.01 -1.31
CA PRO A 154 11.09 -13.85 -2.52
C PRO A 154 9.68 -14.44 -2.39
N ALA A 155 9.52 -15.56 -1.68
CA ALA A 155 8.19 -16.13 -1.42
C ALA A 155 7.35 -15.18 -0.54
N VAL A 156 7.97 -14.57 0.48
CA VAL A 156 7.33 -13.55 1.33
C VAL A 156 6.94 -12.31 0.51
N VAL A 157 7.80 -11.87 -0.42
CA VAL A 157 7.48 -10.77 -1.35
C VAL A 157 6.27 -11.12 -2.20
N GLY A 158 6.15 -12.36 -2.69
CA GLY A 158 4.96 -12.85 -3.37
C GLY A 158 3.69 -12.70 -2.53
N ALA A 159 3.76 -13.06 -1.24
CA ALA A 159 2.63 -12.86 -0.32
C ALA A 159 2.31 -11.37 -0.09
N LEU A 160 3.32 -10.51 0.03
CA LEU A 160 3.11 -9.06 0.18
C LEU A 160 2.50 -8.42 -1.08
N LEU A 161 2.86 -8.88 -2.28
CA LEU A 161 2.23 -8.45 -3.53
C LEU A 161 0.73 -8.82 -3.58
N LEU A 162 0.34 -9.96 -3.01
CA LEU A 162 -1.07 -10.31 -2.85
C LEU A 162 -1.77 -9.33 -1.90
N VAL A 163 -1.13 -8.95 -0.79
CA VAL A 163 -1.66 -7.92 0.13
C VAL A 163 -1.80 -6.56 -0.59
N MET A 164 -0.83 -6.15 -1.40
CA MET A 164 -0.95 -4.93 -2.23
C MET A 164 -2.13 -5.01 -3.20
N THR A 165 -2.38 -6.20 -3.78
CA THR A 165 -3.53 -6.43 -4.67
C THR A 165 -4.87 -6.31 -3.92
N ILE A 166 -4.93 -6.71 -2.65
CA ILE A 166 -6.10 -6.49 -1.78
C ILE A 166 -6.36 -5.00 -1.58
N HIS A 167 -5.33 -4.17 -1.50
CA HIS A 167 -5.47 -2.72 -1.40
C HIS A 167 -5.76 -2.01 -2.73
N PHE A 168 -5.73 -2.73 -3.87
CA PHE A 168 -5.89 -2.12 -5.17
C PHE A 168 -7.25 -1.37 -5.31
N PRO A 169 -7.23 -0.12 -5.80
CA PRO A 169 -8.42 0.73 -5.86
C PRO A 169 -9.36 0.29 -6.99
N THR A 170 -10.59 -0.07 -6.62
CA THR A 170 -11.66 -0.46 -7.55
C THR A 170 -12.84 0.50 -7.42
N LYS A 171 -13.59 0.68 -8.52
CA LYS A 171 -14.81 1.52 -8.53
C LYS A 171 -15.75 1.16 -7.38
N LEU A 172 -15.98 -0.14 -7.19
CA LEU A 172 -16.88 -0.67 -6.17
C LEU A 172 -16.39 -0.38 -4.74
N LYS A 173 -15.10 -0.57 -4.45
CA LYS A 173 -14.53 -0.26 -3.12
C LYS A 173 -14.63 1.23 -2.79
N LEU A 174 -14.30 2.09 -3.75
CA LEU A 174 -14.36 3.54 -3.55
C LEU A 174 -15.80 4.02 -3.37
N ALA A 175 -16.74 3.54 -4.21
CA ALA A 175 -18.15 3.89 -4.11
C ALA A 175 -18.74 3.49 -2.75
N ARG A 176 -18.52 2.23 -2.32
CA ARG A 176 -18.99 1.75 -1.00
C ARG A 176 -18.42 2.57 0.15
N TRP A 177 -17.12 2.83 0.12
CA TRP A 177 -16.49 3.62 1.16
C TRP A 177 -17.05 5.05 1.23
N LEU A 178 -17.28 5.69 0.08
CA LEU A 178 -17.88 7.04 0.01
C LEU A 178 -19.31 7.04 0.54
N GLU A 179 -20.12 6.05 0.17
CA GLU A 179 -21.49 5.89 0.68
C GLU A 179 -21.50 5.75 2.21
N ASP A 180 -20.62 4.91 2.76
CA ASP A 180 -20.47 4.74 4.21
C ASP A 180 -20.11 6.06 4.90
N GLN A 181 -19.23 6.88 4.30
CA GLN A 181 -18.84 8.17 4.87
C GLN A 181 -19.96 9.22 4.73
N GLN A 182 -20.71 9.22 3.64
CA GLN A 182 -21.85 10.13 3.47
C GLN A 182 -22.93 9.89 4.51
N ARG A 183 -23.23 8.62 4.83
CA ARG A 183 -24.16 8.24 5.90
C ARG A 183 -23.70 8.71 7.28
N PHE A 184 -22.39 8.80 7.51
CA PHE A 184 -21.83 9.30 8.77
C PHE A 184 -21.89 10.84 8.87
N LEU A 185 -21.94 11.54 7.74
CA LEU A 185 -21.96 13.00 7.68
C LEU A 185 -23.38 13.62 7.62
N SER A 186 -24.39 12.81 7.30
CA SER A 186 -25.81 13.21 7.30
C SER A 186 -26.42 13.15 8.70
#